data_AF-A0AAX6BNH6-F1
#
_entry.id   AF-A0AAX6BNH6-F1
#
_cell.length_a   1.000
_cell.length_b   1.000
_cell.length_c   1.000
_cell.angle_alpha   90.00
_cell.angle_beta   90.00
_cell.angle_gamma   90.00
#
_symmetry.space_group_name_H-M   'P 1'
#
loop_
_entity.id
_entity.type
_entity.pdbx_description
1 polymer ?
#
loop_
_entity_poly.entity_id
_entity_poly.type
_entity_poly.pdbx_seq_one_letter_code
_entity_poly.pdbx_strand_id
1 'polypeptide(L)'
;MKTNKTGKLDSHWYGVKVLYQYFMVDKPNPENIDENYEEHQIFEESILLINAPSFDQAYEIAEKKAKECEDSYTNVYDQTVKFQFIESLDAFLLCEEEELPNGTEVYSRFLHVPKKESLANVLSRYYPEVTEDETDLIRKNFILRNRDFN
;
A
#
# COMPACT_ATOMS: atom_id res chain seq x y z
N MET A 1 39.76 -27.93 18.34
CA MET A 1 38.57 -27.46 19.09
C MET A 1 37.60 -26.88 18.08
N LYS A 2 36.50 -27.58 17.78
CA LYS A 2 35.44 -27.09 16.88
C LYS A 2 34.57 -26.13 17.68
N THR A 3 34.63 -24.83 17.40
CA THR A 3 33.65 -23.89 17.89
C THR A 3 32.45 -23.93 16.96
N ASN A 4 31.40 -24.63 17.40
CA ASN A 4 30.08 -24.53 16.79
C ASN A 4 29.61 -23.08 16.94
N LYS A 5 29.75 -22.27 15.87
CA LYS A 5 28.92 -21.09 15.71
C LYS A 5 27.50 -21.63 15.54
N THR A 6 26.68 -21.49 16.58
CA THR A 6 25.23 -21.62 16.47
C THR A 6 24.80 -20.72 15.32
N GLY A 7 24.40 -21.33 14.20
CA GLY A 7 23.99 -20.62 12.99
C GLY A 7 22.70 -19.88 13.26
N LYS A 8 22.82 -18.63 13.74
CA LYS A 8 21.79 -17.63 13.52
C LYS A 8 21.74 -17.52 12.00
N LEU A 9 20.60 -17.85 11.38
CA LEU A 9 20.44 -17.49 9.97
C LEU A 9 20.59 -15.98 9.92
N ASP A 10 21.56 -15.51 9.13
CA ASP A 10 21.72 -14.08 8.89
C ASP A 10 20.41 -13.61 8.25
N SER A 11 19.68 -12.77 8.99
CA SER A 11 18.40 -12.24 8.57
C SER A 11 18.58 -10.80 8.14
N HIS A 12 17.97 -10.46 7.01
CA HIS A 12 18.08 -9.14 6.39
C HIS A 12 16.73 -8.43 6.46
N TRP A 13 16.76 -7.12 6.28
CA TRP A 13 15.54 -6.33 6.18
C TRP A 13 15.09 -6.24 4.73
N TYR A 14 13.82 -6.55 4.51
CA TYR A 14 13.14 -6.48 3.23
C TYR A 14 11.99 -5.51 3.33
N GLY A 15 11.77 -4.73 2.28
CA GLY A 15 10.50 -4.07 2.03
C GLY A 15 9.66 -5.01 1.18
N VAL A 16 8.51 -5.43 1.69
CA VAL A 16 7.56 -6.28 0.95
C VAL A 16 6.35 -5.44 0.62
N LYS A 17 6.13 -5.25 -0.69
CA LYS A 17 4.98 -4.54 -1.22
C LYS A 17 3.75 -5.46 -1.21
N VAL A 18 2.69 -5.01 -0.56
CA VAL A 18 1.40 -5.69 -0.48
C VAL A 18 0.30 -4.80 -1.06
N LEU A 19 -0.71 -5.44 -1.64
CA LEU A 19 -1.88 -4.77 -2.20
C LEU A 19 -3.12 -5.12 -1.41
N TYR A 20 -3.87 -4.09 -1.03
CA TYR A 20 -5.17 -4.23 -0.39
C TYR A 20 -6.28 -3.70 -1.29
N GLN A 21 -7.48 -4.23 -1.12
CA GLN A 21 -8.70 -3.70 -1.70
C GLN A 21 -9.60 -3.18 -0.59
N TYR A 22 -10.17 -1.99 -0.82
CA TYR A 22 -11.33 -1.51 -0.07
C TYR A 22 -12.57 -1.68 -0.95
N PHE A 23 -13.57 -2.39 -0.45
CA PHE A 23 -14.85 -2.51 -1.14
C PHE A 23 -16.02 -2.28 -0.18
N MET A 24 -17.03 -1.60 -0.71
CA MET A 24 -18.26 -1.24 -0.01
C MET A 24 -19.23 -2.42 -0.10
N VAL A 25 -19.69 -2.91 1.05
CA VAL A 25 -20.63 -4.05 1.12
C VAL A 25 -22.07 -3.59 0.86
N ASP A 26 -22.38 -2.39 1.33
CA ASP A 26 -23.74 -1.85 1.36
C ASP A 26 -23.89 -0.67 0.39
N LYS A 27 -25.14 -0.33 0.06
CA LYS A 27 -25.46 0.91 -0.67
C LYS A 27 -25.30 2.12 0.26
N PRO A 28 -24.89 3.29 -0.25
CA PRO A 28 -24.80 4.50 0.55
C PRO A 28 -26.19 4.91 1.05
N ASN A 29 -26.23 5.53 2.24
CA ASN A 29 -27.42 6.22 2.72
C ASN A 29 -27.71 7.43 1.81
N PRO A 30 -28.88 7.49 1.13
CA PRO A 30 -29.20 8.59 0.21
C PRO A 30 -29.18 9.98 0.84
N GLU A 31 -29.38 10.08 2.16
CA GLU A 31 -29.36 11.35 2.90
C GLU A 31 -27.93 11.88 3.11
N ASN A 32 -26.91 11.02 3.05
CA ASN A 32 -25.51 11.39 3.25
C ASN A 32 -24.74 11.59 1.94
N ILE A 33 -25.37 11.33 0.79
CA ILE A 33 -24.75 11.52 -0.53
C ILE A 33 -24.55 13.02 -0.79
N ASP A 34 -23.31 13.40 -1.08
CA ASP A 34 -22.90 14.76 -1.41
C ASP A 34 -22.15 14.82 -2.74
N GLU A 35 -21.68 16.00 -3.12
CA GLU A 35 -20.88 16.22 -4.34
C GLU A 35 -19.54 15.44 -4.36
N ASN A 36 -19.11 14.90 -3.21
CA ASN A 36 -17.88 14.13 -3.09
C ASN A 36 -18.09 12.62 -3.26
N TYR A 37 -19.35 12.15 -3.37
CA TYR A 37 -19.64 10.74 -3.56
C TYR A 37 -19.42 10.31 -5.02
N GLU A 38 -18.54 9.32 -5.22
CA GLU A 38 -18.31 8.66 -6.51
C GLU A 38 -18.32 7.13 -6.30
N GLU A 39 -18.97 6.37 -7.18
CA GLU A 39 -18.82 4.91 -7.19
C GLU A 39 -17.45 4.54 -7.76
N HIS A 40 -16.56 4.01 -6.93
CA HIS A 40 -15.21 3.64 -7.34
C HIS A 40 -14.69 2.42 -6.56
N GLN A 41 -13.60 1.83 -7.04
CA GLN A 41 -12.82 0.85 -6.29
C GLN A 41 -11.53 1.50 -5.79
N ILE A 42 -11.19 1.26 -4.53
CA ILE A 42 -9.94 1.75 -3.94
C ILE A 42 -9.01 0.55 -3.74
N PHE A 43 -7.78 0.73 -4.19
CA PHE A 43 -6.67 -0.17 -3.91
C PHE A 43 -5.59 0.60 -3.16
N GLU A 44 -4.97 -0.04 -2.18
CA GLU A 44 -3.85 0.53 -1.43
C GLU A 44 -2.60 -0.32 -1.65
N GLU A 45 -1.54 0.31 -2.15
CA GLU A 45 -0.19 -0.24 -2.12
C GLU A 45 0.45 0.15 -0.78
N SER A 46 0.90 -0.84 -0.02
CA SER A 46 1.65 -0.63 1.22
C SER A 46 2.96 -1.42 1.19
N ILE A 47 3.99 -0.92 1.88
CA ILE A 47 5.31 -1.55 1.94
C ILE A 47 5.60 -1.90 3.40
N LEU A 48 5.65 -3.20 3.69
CA LEU A 48 5.92 -3.73 5.03
C LEU A 48 7.42 -3.95 5.22
N LEU A 49 7.96 -3.47 6.35
CA LEU A 49 9.33 -3.77 6.77
C LEU A 49 9.39 -5.14 7.45
N ILE A 50 10.07 -6.10 6.83
CA ILE A 50 10.13 -7.50 7.28
C ILE A 50 11.58 -7.92 7.49
N ASN A 51 11.88 -8.51 8.66
CA ASN A 51 13.16 -9.18 8.91
C ASN A 51 13.00 -10.67 8.61
N ALA A 52 13.75 -11.19 7.65
CA ALA A 52 13.62 -12.56 7.19
C ALA A 52 14.98 -13.13 6.73
N PRO A 53 15.15 -14.45 6.66
CA PRO A 53 16.36 -15.06 6.10
C PRO A 53 16.41 -15.05 4.57
N SER A 54 15.27 -14.87 3.89
CA SER A 54 15.16 -14.89 2.42
C SER A 54 13.95 -14.09 1.94
N PHE A 55 13.89 -13.79 0.64
CA PHE A 55 12.72 -13.19 0.00
C PHE A 55 11.45 -14.02 0.19
N ASP A 56 11.50 -15.34 -0.03
CA ASP A 56 10.34 -16.22 0.15
C ASP A 56 9.77 -16.13 1.56
N GLN A 57 10.64 -16.16 2.58
CA GLN A 57 10.22 -16.01 3.97
C GLN A 57 9.74 -14.59 4.28
N ALA A 58 10.28 -13.57 3.61
CA ALA A 58 9.79 -12.20 3.74
C ALA A 58 8.34 -12.09 3.22
N TYR A 59 8.04 -12.69 2.07
CA TYR A 59 6.69 -12.79 1.54
C TYR A 59 5.75 -13.51 2.50
N GLU A 60 6.10 -14.72 2.96
CA GLU A 60 5.27 -15.48 3.90
C GLU A 60 4.90 -14.68 5.16
N ILE A 61 5.89 -13.98 5.75
CA ILE A 61 5.66 -13.15 6.93
C ILE A 61 4.81 -11.92 6.58
N ALA A 62 5.08 -11.26 5.45
CA ALA A 62 4.33 -10.08 5.01
C ALA A 62 2.86 -10.41 4.77
N GLU A 63 2.56 -11.49 4.03
CA GLU A 63 1.19 -11.89 3.72
C GLU A 63 0.43 -12.30 4.99
N LYS A 64 1.09 -13.01 5.91
CA LYS A 64 0.49 -13.33 7.20
C LYS A 64 0.10 -12.06 7.96
N LYS A 65 1.03 -11.11 8.08
CA LYS A 65 0.77 -9.82 8.74
C LYS A 65 -0.32 -9.04 8.01
N ALA A 66 -0.30 -9.01 6.69
CA ALA A 66 -1.28 -8.30 5.89
C ALA A 66 -2.70 -8.84 6.10
N LYS A 67 -2.85 -10.17 6.18
CA LYS A 67 -4.12 -10.84 6.52
C LYS A 67 -4.58 -10.56 7.95
N GLU A 68 -3.64 -10.47 8.89
CA GLU A 68 -3.95 -10.10 10.28
C GLU A 68 -4.41 -8.64 10.43
N CYS A 69 -4.10 -7.79 9.46
CA CYS A 69 -4.52 -6.39 9.41
C CYS A 69 -5.85 -6.17 8.68
N GLU A 70 -6.48 -7.20 8.10
CA GLU A 70 -7.80 -7.06 7.48
C GLU A 70 -8.82 -6.58 8.52
N ASP A 71 -9.67 -5.64 8.13
CA ASP A 71 -10.66 -5.04 9.03
C ASP A 71 -11.87 -4.51 8.26
N SER A 72 -12.80 -3.92 9.00
CA SER A 72 -13.95 -3.21 8.45
C SER A 72 -14.31 -2.00 9.30
N TYR A 73 -14.76 -0.95 8.65
CA TYR A 73 -15.24 0.27 9.30
C TYR A 73 -16.49 0.79 8.60
N THR A 74 -17.19 1.72 9.24
CA THR A 74 -18.32 2.44 8.64
C THR A 74 -17.83 3.77 8.09
N ASN A 75 -18.07 4.03 6.80
CA ASN A 75 -17.70 5.30 6.19
C ASN A 75 -18.72 6.42 6.44
N VAL A 76 -18.40 7.63 5.96
CA VAL A 76 -19.26 8.83 6.03
C VAL A 76 -20.62 8.67 5.33
N TYR A 77 -20.78 7.66 4.47
CA TYR A 77 -22.01 7.37 3.72
C TYR A 77 -22.83 6.24 4.37
N ASP A 78 -22.54 5.90 5.62
CA ASP A 78 -23.12 4.78 6.39
C ASP A 78 -22.95 3.41 5.72
N GLN A 79 -21.90 3.23 4.91
CA GLN A 79 -21.58 1.95 4.29
C GLN A 79 -20.55 1.19 5.13
N THR A 80 -20.72 -0.12 5.23
CA THR A 80 -19.65 -1.00 5.68
C THR A 80 -18.57 -1.07 4.59
N VAL A 81 -17.38 -0.60 4.89
CA VAL A 81 -16.19 -0.76 4.05
C VAL A 81 -15.39 -1.93 4.62
N LYS A 82 -15.05 -2.89 3.77
CA LYS A 82 -14.10 -3.97 4.11
C LYS A 82 -12.75 -3.66 3.49
N PHE A 83 -11.71 -3.83 4.30
CA PHE A 83 -10.31 -3.73 3.92
C PHE A 83 -9.72 -5.14 3.91
N GLN A 84 -9.33 -5.62 2.72
CA GLN A 84 -8.85 -7.00 2.55
C GLN A 84 -7.53 -7.07 1.80
N PHE A 85 -6.67 -7.99 2.22
CA PHE A 85 -5.43 -8.28 1.53
C PHE A 85 -5.70 -9.05 0.23
N ILE A 86 -5.08 -8.61 -0.86
CA ILE A 86 -5.19 -9.28 -2.16
C ILE A 86 -3.99 -10.19 -2.37
N GLU A 87 -2.80 -9.59 -2.48
CA GLU A 87 -1.57 -10.30 -2.84
C GLU A 87 -0.33 -9.47 -2.46
N SER A 88 0.79 -10.15 -2.31
CA SER A 88 2.11 -9.52 -2.24
C SER A 88 2.66 -9.35 -3.67
N LEU A 89 3.07 -8.13 -4.01
CA LEU A 89 3.37 -7.76 -5.40
C LEU A 89 4.87 -7.81 -5.73
N ASP A 90 5.70 -7.42 -4.76
CA ASP A 90 7.15 -7.35 -4.93
C ASP A 90 7.84 -7.34 -3.56
N ALA A 91 9.12 -7.71 -3.54
CA ALA A 91 9.95 -7.64 -2.35
C ALA A 91 11.37 -7.23 -2.75
N PHE A 92 11.93 -6.30 -1.99
CA PHE A 92 13.27 -5.77 -2.22
C PHE A 92 14.07 -5.73 -0.92
N LEU A 93 15.36 -5.96 -1.05
CA LEU A 93 16.29 -5.91 0.05
C LEU A 93 16.54 -4.45 0.44
N LEU A 94 16.23 -4.08 1.68
CA LEU A 94 16.40 -2.72 2.19
C LEU A 94 17.82 -2.48 2.68
N CYS A 95 18.33 -3.37 3.52
CA CYS A 95 19.72 -3.31 3.96
C CYS A 95 20.26 -4.66 4.41
N GLU A 96 21.53 -4.85 4.13
CA GLU A 96 22.36 -5.90 4.73
C GLU A 96 23.19 -5.36 5.91
N GLU A 97 23.36 -4.03 5.97
CA GLU A 97 24.18 -3.34 6.97
C GLU A 97 23.37 -2.96 8.22
N GLU A 98 24.07 -2.82 9.34
CA GLU A 98 23.47 -2.41 10.63
C GLU A 98 22.98 -0.96 10.61
N GLU A 99 23.56 -0.11 9.77
CA GLU A 99 23.21 1.32 9.65
C GLU A 99 22.94 1.70 8.18
N LEU A 100 21.94 2.56 7.96
CA LEU A 100 21.59 3.08 6.64
C LEU A 100 22.15 4.50 6.45
N PRO A 101 23.05 4.73 5.48
CA PRO A 101 23.54 6.07 5.16
C PRO A 101 22.42 7.03 4.74
N ASN A 102 22.67 8.33 4.89
CA ASN A 102 21.77 9.35 4.35
C ASN A 102 21.74 9.26 2.81
N GLY A 103 20.53 9.26 2.24
CA GLY A 103 20.32 9.17 0.79
C GLY A 103 20.19 7.74 0.26
N THR A 104 20.17 6.71 1.11
CA THR A 104 19.88 5.34 0.67
C THR A 104 18.50 5.26 0.03
N GLU A 105 18.46 4.73 -1.20
CA GLU A 105 17.20 4.42 -1.89
C GLU A 105 16.50 3.28 -1.17
N VAL A 106 15.25 3.52 -0.75
CA VAL A 106 14.44 2.50 -0.07
C VAL A 106 13.53 1.75 -1.01
N TYR A 107 13.21 2.31 -2.18
CA TYR A 107 12.31 1.73 -3.16
C TYR A 107 12.40 2.51 -4.47
N SER A 108 12.36 1.80 -5.60
CA SER A 108 12.18 2.37 -6.93
C SER A 108 11.22 1.53 -7.75
N ARG A 109 10.53 2.17 -8.72
CA ARG A 109 9.60 1.51 -9.63
C ARG A 109 9.76 2.02 -11.05
N PHE A 110 9.52 1.12 -12.01
CA PHE A 110 9.43 1.49 -13.42
C PHE A 110 7.96 1.67 -13.81
N LEU A 111 7.65 2.78 -14.48
CA LEU A 111 6.34 3.01 -15.09
C LEU A 111 6.42 2.71 -16.58
N HIS A 112 5.67 1.71 -17.02
CA HIS A 112 5.53 1.44 -18.45
C HIS A 112 4.39 2.28 -19.02
N VAL A 113 4.74 3.41 -19.66
CA VAL A 113 3.78 4.36 -20.23
C VAL A 113 3.91 4.44 -21.76
N PRO A 114 2.80 4.61 -22.51
CA PRO A 114 2.88 4.78 -23.96
C PRO A 114 3.73 6.00 -24.35
N LYS A 115 4.53 5.88 -25.41
CA LYS A 115 5.42 6.97 -25.89
C LYS A 115 4.69 8.30 -26.15
N LYS A 116 3.39 8.26 -26.46
CA LYS A 116 2.56 9.43 -26.76
C LYS A 116 1.86 10.02 -25.52
N GLU A 117 1.97 9.38 -24.36
CA GLU A 117 1.36 9.86 -23.12
C GLU A 117 2.05 11.17 -22.69
N SER A 118 1.25 12.17 -22.30
CA SER A 118 1.79 13.45 -21.82
C SER A 118 2.26 13.33 -20.37
N LEU A 119 3.21 14.17 -19.95
CA LEU A 119 3.64 14.21 -18.55
C LEU A 119 2.47 14.51 -17.61
N ALA A 120 1.56 15.42 -17.98
CA ALA A 120 0.39 15.75 -17.16
C ALA A 120 -0.50 14.51 -16.91
N ASN A 121 -0.70 13.69 -17.94
CA ASN A 121 -1.48 12.45 -17.80
C ASN A 121 -0.74 11.38 -16.97
N VAL A 122 0.59 11.30 -17.08
CA VAL A 122 1.40 10.41 -16.23
C VAL A 122 1.27 10.82 -14.76
N LEU A 123 1.38 12.11 -14.46
CA LEU A 123 1.24 12.63 -13.10
C LEU A 123 -0.17 12.39 -12.54
N SER A 124 -1.21 12.77 -13.27
CA SER A 124 -2.60 12.54 -12.82
C SER A 124 -2.93 11.06 -12.61
N ARG A 125 -2.41 10.15 -13.45
CA ARG A 125 -2.71 8.72 -13.32
C ARG A 125 -1.95 8.02 -12.19
N TYR A 126 -0.65 8.32 -12.02
CA TYR A 126 0.23 7.53 -11.16
C TYR A 126 0.69 8.24 -9.89
N TYR A 127 0.45 9.56 -9.81
CA TYR A 127 0.82 10.44 -8.71
C TYR A 127 -0.31 11.46 -8.43
N PRO A 128 -1.57 11.03 -8.28
CA PRO A 128 -2.71 11.94 -8.10
C PRO A 128 -2.56 12.85 -6.86
N GLU A 129 -1.68 12.53 -5.93
CA GLU A 129 -1.35 13.37 -4.78
C GLU A 129 -0.63 14.68 -5.14
N VAL A 130 -0.03 14.77 -6.33
CA VAL A 130 0.71 15.96 -6.83
C VAL A 130 -0.12 16.84 -7.75
N THR A 131 -1.33 16.42 -8.14
CA THR A 131 -2.22 17.20 -8.98
C THR A 131 -3.19 18.03 -8.13
N GLU A 132 -3.53 19.23 -8.62
CA GLU A 132 -4.48 20.15 -7.98
C GLU A 132 -5.80 20.25 -8.77
N ASP A 133 -6.09 19.27 -9.62
CA ASP A 133 -7.37 19.23 -10.34
C ASP A 133 -8.54 19.04 -9.36
N GLU A 134 -9.67 19.69 -9.62
CA GLU A 134 -10.84 19.64 -8.73
C GLU A 134 -11.32 18.19 -8.50
N THR A 135 -11.25 17.35 -9.54
CA THR A 135 -11.65 15.93 -9.45
C THR A 135 -10.71 15.14 -8.54
N ASP A 136 -9.41 15.38 -8.65
CA ASP A 136 -8.39 14.70 -7.84
C ASP A 136 -8.43 15.20 -6.38
N LEU A 137 -8.78 16.47 -6.16
CA LEU A 137 -9.05 17.01 -4.82
C LEU A 137 -10.26 16.37 -4.17
N ILE A 138 -11.36 16.17 -4.91
CA ILE A 138 -12.55 15.46 -4.42
C ILE A 138 -12.20 14.03 -4.02
N ARG A 139 -11.49 13.29 -4.88
CA ARG A 139 -11.05 11.91 -4.60
C ARG A 139 -10.11 11.83 -3.40
N LYS A 140 -9.16 12.76 -3.31
CA LYS A 140 -8.24 12.87 -2.16
C LYS A 140 -9.02 13.14 -0.87
N ASN A 141 -9.99 14.05 -0.91
CA ASN A 141 -10.85 14.33 0.23
C ASN A 141 -11.69 13.12 0.63
N PHE A 142 -12.24 12.38 -0.34
CA PHE A 142 -12.95 11.13 -0.08
C PHE A 142 -12.06 10.11 0.63
N ILE A 143 -10.83 9.87 0.13
CA ILE A 143 -9.88 8.92 0.74
C ILE A 143 -9.47 9.37 2.15
N LEU A 144 -9.11 10.65 2.32
CA LEU A 144 -8.72 11.18 3.62
C LEU A 144 -9.86 11.12 4.63
N ARG A 145 -11.08 11.46 4.22
CA ARG A 145 -12.26 11.36 5.08
C ARG A 145 -12.50 9.92 5.50
N ASN A 146 -12.40 8.94 4.61
CA ASN A 146 -12.53 7.53 4.97
C ASN A 146 -11.44 7.06 5.94
N ARG A 147 -10.20 7.56 5.78
CA ARG A 147 -9.10 7.23 6.67
C ARG A 147 -9.33 7.72 8.10
N ASP A 148 -10.03 8.83 8.30
CA ASP A 148 -10.34 9.34 9.65
C ASP A 148 -11.35 8.45 10.41
N PHE A 149 -12.02 7.50 9.73
CA PHE A 149 -12.90 6.49 10.34
C PHE A 149 -12.22 5.11 10.49
N ASN A 150 -10.98 4.97 10.01
CA ASN A 150 -10.19 3.73 10.05
C ASN A 150 -9.14 3.78 11.17
#